data_AF-A0A1M3QHH6-F1
#
_entry.id   AF-A0A1M3QHH6-F1
#
_cell.length_a   1.000
_cell.length_b   1.000
_cell.length_c   1.000
_cell.angle_alpha   90.00
_cell.angle_beta   90.00
_cell.angle_gamma   90.00
#
_symmetry.space_group_name_H-M   'P 1'
#
loop_
_entity.id
_entity.type
_entity.pdbx_description
1 polymer ?
#
loop_
_entity_poly.entity_id
_entity_poly.type
_entity_poly.pdbx_seq_one_letter_code
_entity_poly.pdbx_strand_id
1 'polypeptide(L)'
;MHPFPLDDLILPTLAILMVGSMISLGFTRRPVLSFAVAALKAGLFLLYFGVFFDGTYTFLDDWRYLHVGELLAHQHIGIFNFVRNYHYVLSTVESVNLSYYIYNASSINVFGPGYYAPVAMNILLTFVAAGLLAGTARIGLGMSRRTSMGLFAFLALAPSILAWSTITNMKDILVATGTATVVYAVALVDSGKPWRALLIAAAGAAVLMVTRFYVPLTLGAAFGMSLLFSRRARRSPWLWLMAIVALAGVVHMLGHGSVTGALHKLRENAGNPISGIVRFVATPIPFHTTPGYGFLDLPQLIYWLLLPFEVYGMVSVWRKRTLTGHFLVIYFLIMTVLYGLQTTLQGPRHRIQIDGLIVIFQYHGILALVRHHFRLMPRFRAAFPAARSERSAPGEPLHGAPQPERGT
;
A
#
# COMPACT_ATOMS: atom_id res chain seq x y z
N MET A 1 5.72 -11.61 -28.80
CA MET A 1 5.66 -12.88 -28.05
C MET A 1 4.25 -13.44 -28.19
N HIS A 2 4.05 -14.73 -27.93
CA HIS A 2 2.72 -15.35 -27.96
C HIS A 2 2.16 -15.48 -26.54
N PRO A 3 0.82 -15.58 -26.38
CA PRO A 3 0.20 -15.94 -25.12
C PRO A 3 0.79 -17.25 -24.58
N PHE A 4 0.83 -17.37 -23.26
CA PHE A 4 1.38 -18.56 -22.61
C PHE A 4 0.40 -19.74 -22.70
N PRO A 5 0.90 -20.98 -22.83
CA PRO A 5 0.08 -22.19 -22.75
C PRO A 5 -0.75 -22.22 -21.47
N LEU A 6 -1.99 -22.73 -21.55
CA LEU A 6 -2.90 -22.73 -20.40
C LEU A 6 -2.38 -23.59 -19.24
N ASP A 7 -1.68 -24.67 -19.53
CA ASP A 7 -1.04 -25.57 -18.58
C ASP A 7 -0.02 -24.85 -17.67
N ASP A 8 0.79 -23.97 -18.25
CA ASP A 8 1.74 -23.12 -17.50
C ASP A 8 1.01 -22.15 -16.55
N LEU A 9 -0.22 -21.74 -16.90
CA LEU A 9 -0.99 -20.75 -16.15
C LEU A 9 -1.89 -21.34 -15.06
N ILE A 10 -2.14 -22.66 -15.05
CA ILE A 10 -3.04 -23.31 -14.07
C ILE A 10 -2.54 -23.07 -12.64
N LEU A 11 -1.28 -23.40 -12.36
CA LEU A 11 -0.71 -23.31 -11.02
C LEU A 11 -0.72 -21.87 -10.45
N PRO A 12 -0.18 -20.85 -11.14
CA PRO A 12 -0.23 -19.47 -10.64
C PRO A 12 -1.67 -18.96 -10.49
N THR A 13 -2.59 -19.31 -11.39
CA THR A 13 -4.00 -18.90 -11.31
C THR A 13 -4.67 -19.49 -10.06
N LEU A 14 -4.48 -20.79 -9.80
CA LEU A 14 -5.00 -21.45 -8.60
C LEU A 14 -4.37 -20.88 -7.33
N ALA A 15 -3.08 -20.56 -7.35
CA ALA A 15 -2.41 -19.92 -6.22
C ALA A 15 -2.98 -18.53 -5.92
N ILE A 16 -3.18 -17.68 -6.94
CA ILE A 16 -3.84 -16.37 -6.78
C ILE A 16 -5.24 -16.53 -6.19
N LEU A 17 -6.02 -17.48 -6.72
CA LEU A 17 -7.38 -17.73 -6.25
C LEU A 17 -7.39 -18.20 -4.78
N MET A 18 -6.62 -19.24 -4.44
CA MET A 18 -6.63 -19.85 -3.12
C MET A 18 -5.98 -18.94 -2.07
N VAL A 19 -4.73 -18.53 -2.29
CA VAL A 19 -3.98 -17.70 -1.34
C VAL A 19 -4.62 -16.32 -1.23
N GLY A 20 -5.03 -15.72 -2.36
CA GLY A 20 -5.77 -14.46 -2.37
C GLY A 20 -7.10 -14.54 -1.61
N SER A 21 -7.85 -15.65 -1.74
CA SER A 21 -9.07 -15.89 -0.95
C SER A 21 -8.78 -16.03 0.53
N MET A 22 -7.73 -16.78 0.91
CA MET A 22 -7.33 -16.96 2.30
C MET A 22 -6.93 -15.64 2.97
N ILE A 23 -6.10 -14.84 2.30
CA ILE A 23 -5.69 -13.51 2.79
C ILE A 23 -6.94 -12.62 2.92
N SER A 24 -7.75 -12.54 1.86
CA SER A 24 -8.98 -11.74 1.83
C SER A 24 -9.96 -12.15 2.93
N LEU A 25 -10.08 -13.45 3.21
CA LEU A 25 -10.94 -13.99 4.27
C LEU A 25 -10.43 -13.57 5.65
N GLY A 26 -9.11 -13.58 5.87
CA GLY A 26 -8.49 -13.09 7.11
C GLY A 26 -8.87 -11.65 7.43
N PHE A 27 -8.91 -10.77 6.42
CA PHE A 27 -9.25 -9.36 6.59
C PHE A 27 -10.75 -9.07 6.60
N THR A 28 -11.51 -9.67 5.69
CA THR A 28 -12.94 -9.34 5.53
C THR A 28 -13.85 -10.19 6.41
N ARG A 29 -13.46 -11.44 6.69
CA ARG A 29 -14.30 -12.53 7.23
C ARG A 29 -15.63 -12.71 6.47
N ARG A 30 -15.63 -12.45 5.16
CA ARG A 30 -16.79 -12.63 4.27
C ARG A 30 -16.35 -13.56 3.14
N PRO A 31 -16.70 -14.85 3.18
CA PRO A 31 -16.19 -15.84 2.22
C PRO A 31 -16.54 -15.47 0.78
N VAL A 32 -17.79 -15.10 0.51
CA VAL A 32 -18.25 -14.72 -0.83
C VAL A 32 -17.47 -13.52 -1.38
N LEU A 33 -17.31 -12.45 -0.60
CA LEU A 33 -16.54 -11.28 -1.02
C LEU A 33 -15.07 -11.63 -1.25
N SER A 34 -14.49 -12.45 -0.37
CA SER A 34 -13.08 -12.86 -0.44
C SER A 34 -12.80 -13.67 -1.69
N PHE A 35 -13.67 -14.65 -1.97
CA PHE A 35 -13.61 -15.46 -3.17
C PHE A 35 -13.83 -14.61 -4.42
N ALA A 36 -14.83 -13.73 -4.43
CA ALA A 36 -15.12 -12.88 -5.59
C ALA A 36 -13.94 -11.95 -5.96
N VAL A 37 -13.31 -11.31 -4.98
CA VAL A 37 -12.13 -10.45 -5.23
C VAL A 37 -10.96 -11.28 -5.75
N ALA A 38 -10.72 -12.46 -5.16
CA ALA A 38 -9.64 -13.36 -5.59
C ALA A 38 -9.88 -13.93 -6.99
N ALA A 39 -11.10 -14.39 -7.27
CA ALA A 39 -11.52 -14.91 -8.57
C ALA A 39 -11.41 -13.86 -9.67
N LEU A 40 -11.79 -12.60 -9.39
CA LEU A 40 -11.63 -11.52 -10.36
C LEU A 40 -10.15 -11.29 -10.71
N LYS A 41 -9.24 -11.28 -9.72
CA LYS A 41 -7.80 -11.13 -9.99
C LYS A 41 -7.21 -12.33 -10.71
N ALA A 42 -7.54 -13.54 -10.29
CA ALA A 42 -7.09 -14.77 -10.95
C ALA A 42 -7.59 -14.83 -12.40
N GLY A 43 -8.85 -14.46 -12.64
CA GLY A 43 -9.44 -14.38 -13.97
C GLY A 43 -8.77 -13.32 -14.85
N LEU A 44 -8.49 -12.12 -14.30
CA LEU A 44 -7.75 -11.09 -15.04
C LEU A 44 -6.33 -11.53 -15.41
N PHE A 45 -5.63 -12.21 -14.49
CA PHE A 45 -4.32 -12.79 -14.75
C PHE A 45 -4.37 -13.83 -15.87
N LEU A 46 -5.28 -14.81 -15.76
CA LEU A 46 -5.43 -15.88 -16.75
C LEU A 46 -5.83 -15.31 -18.12
N LEU A 47 -6.76 -14.36 -18.15
CA LEU A 47 -7.21 -13.71 -19.38
C LEU A 47 -6.07 -12.93 -20.04
N TYR A 48 -5.29 -12.17 -19.27
CA TYR A 48 -4.17 -11.42 -19.82
C TYR A 48 -3.09 -12.35 -20.37
N PHE A 49 -2.55 -13.27 -19.56
CA PHE A 49 -1.44 -14.13 -19.99
C PHE A 49 -1.83 -15.22 -20.99
N GLY A 50 -3.07 -15.71 -20.94
CA GLY A 50 -3.56 -16.77 -21.82
C GLY A 50 -4.14 -16.28 -23.15
N VAL A 51 -4.52 -14.99 -23.25
CA VAL A 51 -5.16 -14.46 -24.47
C VAL A 51 -4.48 -13.21 -25.00
N PHE A 52 -4.18 -12.23 -24.15
CA PHE A 52 -3.75 -10.90 -24.59
C PHE A 52 -2.25 -10.65 -24.53
N PHE A 53 -1.47 -11.52 -23.88
CA PHE A 53 -0.05 -11.29 -23.70
C PHE A 53 0.70 -11.43 -25.02
N ASP A 54 1.31 -10.31 -25.44
CA ASP A 54 2.11 -10.20 -26.66
C ASP A 54 3.53 -9.66 -26.38
N GLY A 55 3.79 -9.22 -25.14
CA GLY A 55 5.02 -8.58 -24.69
C GLY A 55 5.06 -7.06 -24.88
N THR A 56 4.02 -6.43 -25.43
CA THR A 56 3.99 -4.99 -25.75
C THR A 56 4.11 -4.10 -24.51
N TYR A 57 3.52 -4.51 -23.38
CA TYR A 57 3.51 -3.75 -22.13
C TYR A 57 4.62 -4.14 -21.15
N THR A 58 5.73 -4.65 -21.66
CA THR A 58 6.89 -5.04 -20.85
C THR A 58 7.98 -3.98 -20.93
N PHE A 59 8.70 -3.75 -19.83
CA PHE A 59 9.80 -2.79 -19.78
C PHE A 59 11.15 -3.49 -19.85
N LEU A 60 12.19 -2.76 -20.27
CA LEU A 60 13.56 -3.28 -20.33
C LEU A 60 14.02 -3.84 -18.97
N ASP A 61 13.67 -3.16 -17.88
CA ASP A 61 13.97 -3.61 -16.53
C ASP A 61 13.32 -4.97 -16.21
N ASP A 62 12.09 -5.19 -16.69
CA ASP A 62 11.32 -6.41 -16.40
C ASP A 62 12.02 -7.64 -16.97
N TRP A 63 12.52 -7.54 -18.21
CA TRP A 63 13.28 -8.59 -18.87
C TRP A 63 14.61 -8.85 -18.19
N ARG A 64 15.30 -7.78 -17.76
CA ARG A 64 16.54 -7.91 -16.99
C ARG A 64 16.30 -8.64 -15.67
N TYR A 65 15.22 -8.32 -14.95
CA TYR A 65 14.85 -8.99 -13.71
C TYR A 65 14.50 -10.46 -13.93
N LEU A 66 13.75 -10.75 -15.00
CA LEU A 66 13.39 -12.11 -15.36
C LEU A 66 14.63 -12.94 -15.68
N HIS A 67 15.49 -12.47 -16.59
CA HIS A 67 16.65 -13.22 -17.07
C HIS A 67 17.62 -13.58 -15.95
N VAL A 68 17.98 -12.62 -15.10
CA VAL A 68 18.83 -12.89 -13.94
C VAL A 68 18.10 -13.77 -12.91
N GLY A 69 16.78 -13.60 -12.77
CA GLY A 69 15.95 -14.50 -11.96
C GLY A 69 15.99 -15.95 -12.44
N GLU A 70 15.92 -16.19 -13.74
CA GLU A 70 16.04 -17.51 -14.38
C GLU A 70 17.42 -18.12 -14.13
N LEU A 71 18.50 -17.35 -14.30
CA LEU A 71 19.87 -17.81 -14.00
C LEU A 71 20.00 -18.28 -12.56
N LEU A 72 19.45 -17.52 -11.60
CA LEU A 72 19.47 -17.88 -10.18
C LEU A 72 18.54 -19.08 -9.88
N ALA A 73 17.37 -19.15 -10.51
CA ALA A 73 16.43 -20.26 -10.35
C ALA A 73 16.99 -21.58 -10.90
N HIS A 74 17.74 -21.55 -12.01
CA HIS A 74 18.46 -22.72 -12.54
C HIS A 74 19.51 -23.28 -11.57
N GLN A 75 20.07 -22.43 -10.70
CA GLN A 75 20.96 -22.85 -9.62
C GLN A 75 20.21 -23.20 -8.33
N HIS A 76 18.88 -23.30 -8.39
CA HIS A 76 17.97 -23.48 -7.26
C HIS A 76 18.16 -22.42 -6.15
N ILE A 77 18.59 -21.21 -6.51
CA ILE A 77 18.77 -20.10 -5.56
C ILE A 77 17.44 -19.34 -5.44
N GLY A 78 17.03 -19.09 -4.20
CA GLY A 78 15.83 -18.34 -3.85
C GLY A 78 15.90 -17.76 -2.45
N ILE A 79 14.78 -17.23 -1.94
CA ILE A 79 14.74 -16.48 -0.67
C ILE A 79 15.16 -17.31 0.55
N PHE A 80 15.04 -18.64 0.50
CA PHE A 80 15.35 -19.53 1.62
C PHE A 80 16.83 -19.94 1.70
N ASN A 81 17.59 -19.81 0.61
CA ASN A 81 18.99 -20.24 0.55
C ASN A 81 19.95 -19.19 -0.02
N PHE A 82 19.48 -17.98 -0.35
CA PHE A 82 20.35 -16.93 -0.91
C PHE A 82 21.52 -16.55 0.02
N VAL A 83 21.33 -16.57 1.35
CA VAL A 83 22.38 -16.23 2.31
C VAL A 83 23.57 -17.18 2.18
N ARG A 84 23.32 -18.48 1.96
CA ARG A 84 24.36 -19.48 1.75
C ARG A 84 25.08 -19.31 0.41
N ASN A 85 24.39 -18.71 -0.56
CA ASN A 85 24.89 -18.45 -1.91
C ASN A 85 25.26 -16.97 -2.13
N TYR A 86 25.47 -16.20 -1.05
CA TYR A 86 25.58 -14.75 -1.13
C TYR A 86 26.72 -14.29 -2.05
N HIS A 87 27.88 -14.95 -1.99
CA HIS A 87 29.03 -14.63 -2.83
C HIS A 87 28.75 -14.84 -4.33
N TYR A 88 28.11 -15.97 -4.69
CA TYR A 88 27.72 -16.25 -6.07
C TYR A 88 26.68 -15.24 -6.58
N VAL A 89 25.70 -14.92 -5.74
CA VAL A 89 24.66 -13.94 -6.06
C VAL A 89 25.28 -12.55 -6.27
N LEU A 90 26.22 -12.14 -5.42
CA LEU A 90 26.91 -10.86 -5.54
C LEU A 90 27.81 -10.78 -6.78
N SER A 91 28.47 -11.88 -7.17
CA SER A 91 29.30 -11.91 -8.38
C SER A 91 28.46 -11.95 -9.66
N THR A 92 27.24 -12.46 -9.60
CA THR A 92 26.33 -12.58 -10.75
C THR A 92 25.50 -11.31 -10.96
N VAL A 93 25.15 -10.62 -9.87
CA VAL A 93 24.28 -9.45 -9.88
C VAL A 93 25.08 -8.17 -9.72
N GLU A 94 25.36 -7.50 -10.84
CA GLU A 94 26.09 -6.22 -10.86
C GLU A 94 25.31 -5.01 -10.31
N SER A 95 24.10 -5.20 -9.77
CA SER A 95 23.19 -4.07 -9.50
C SER A 95 22.61 -4.03 -8.09
N VAL A 96 22.27 -2.81 -7.67
CA VAL A 96 21.62 -2.46 -6.39
C VAL A 96 20.25 -3.11 -6.15
N ASN A 97 19.73 -3.90 -7.10
CA ASN A 97 18.41 -4.52 -7.03
C ASN A 97 18.44 -6.01 -6.63
N LEU A 98 19.50 -6.44 -5.91
CA LEU A 98 19.76 -7.83 -5.51
C LEU A 98 18.52 -8.58 -5.03
N SER A 99 17.79 -7.96 -4.10
CA SER A 99 16.59 -8.52 -3.47
C SER A 99 15.50 -8.87 -4.48
N TYR A 100 15.38 -8.09 -5.56
CA TYR A 100 14.34 -8.29 -6.56
C TYR A 100 14.68 -9.44 -7.53
N TYR A 101 15.95 -9.71 -7.80
CA TYR A 101 16.33 -10.91 -8.56
C TYR A 101 16.07 -12.18 -7.76
N ILE A 102 16.37 -12.18 -6.45
CA ILE A 102 16.03 -13.30 -5.56
C ILE A 102 14.51 -13.50 -5.48
N TYR A 103 13.74 -12.41 -5.48
CA TYR A 103 12.28 -12.46 -5.57
C TYR A 103 11.80 -13.11 -6.87
N ASN A 104 12.39 -12.73 -8.02
CA ASN A 104 12.08 -13.33 -9.32
C ASN A 104 12.42 -14.82 -9.36
N ALA A 105 13.63 -15.18 -8.94
CA ALA A 105 14.08 -16.58 -8.87
C ALA A 105 13.18 -17.43 -7.98
N SER A 106 12.78 -16.91 -6.82
CA SER A 106 11.83 -17.59 -5.92
C SER A 106 10.45 -17.77 -6.57
N SER A 107 10.00 -16.79 -7.36
CA SER A 107 8.72 -16.87 -8.05
C SER A 107 8.76 -17.91 -9.18
N ILE A 108 9.86 -17.97 -9.93
CA ILE A 108 10.10 -18.97 -10.98
C ILE A 108 10.17 -20.38 -10.39
N ASN A 109 10.89 -20.56 -9.27
CA ASN A 109 10.95 -21.85 -8.57
C ASN A 109 9.59 -22.36 -8.08
N VAL A 110 8.63 -21.45 -7.84
CA VAL A 110 7.28 -21.80 -7.35
C VAL A 110 6.29 -22.02 -8.50
N PHE A 111 6.31 -21.16 -9.52
CA PHE A 111 5.27 -21.13 -10.56
C PHE A 111 5.73 -21.66 -11.92
N GLY A 112 7.03 -21.93 -12.10
CA GLY A 112 7.60 -22.34 -13.38
C GLY A 112 8.35 -21.21 -14.10
N PRO A 113 9.10 -21.54 -15.16
CA PRO A 113 9.80 -20.56 -15.97
C PRO A 113 8.81 -19.74 -16.80
N GLY A 114 8.87 -18.42 -16.67
CA GLY A 114 8.06 -17.52 -17.47
C GLY A 114 7.84 -16.16 -16.84
N TYR A 115 7.54 -15.16 -17.68
CA TYR A 115 7.26 -13.79 -17.23
C TYR A 115 6.05 -13.74 -16.28
N TYR A 116 5.07 -14.63 -16.44
CA TYR A 116 3.87 -14.72 -15.61
C TYR A 116 4.19 -15.06 -14.14
N ALA A 117 5.29 -15.75 -13.85
CA ALA A 117 5.62 -16.25 -12.52
C ALA A 117 5.83 -15.13 -11.48
N PRO A 118 6.76 -14.17 -11.67
CA PRO A 118 6.91 -13.06 -10.73
C PRO A 118 5.70 -12.11 -10.71
N VAL A 119 4.94 -12.04 -11.80
CA VAL A 119 3.70 -11.25 -11.86
C VAL A 119 2.61 -11.88 -10.98
N ALA A 120 2.46 -13.20 -10.99
CA ALA A 120 1.55 -13.89 -10.07
C ALA A 120 1.88 -13.59 -8.60
N MET A 121 3.17 -13.56 -8.26
CA MET A 121 3.63 -13.17 -6.93
C MET A 121 3.33 -11.69 -6.61
N ASN A 122 3.46 -10.78 -7.59
CA ASN A 122 3.05 -9.38 -7.43
C ASN A 122 1.56 -9.26 -7.08
N ILE A 123 0.69 -10.02 -7.77
CA ILE A 123 -0.74 -10.06 -7.48
C ILE A 123 -1.00 -10.50 -6.03
N LEU A 124 -0.34 -11.57 -5.56
CA LEU A 124 -0.46 -12.03 -4.17
C LEU A 124 -0.05 -10.95 -3.16
N LEU A 125 1.06 -10.24 -3.43
CA LEU A 125 1.51 -9.14 -2.57
C LEU A 125 0.49 -8.00 -2.49
N THR A 126 -0.27 -7.72 -3.56
CA THR A 126 -1.32 -6.68 -3.48
C THR A 126 -2.45 -7.03 -2.52
N PHE A 127 -2.77 -8.31 -2.29
CA PHE A 127 -3.73 -8.71 -1.24
C PHE A 127 -3.20 -8.40 0.15
N VAL A 128 -1.91 -8.67 0.38
CA VAL A 128 -1.23 -8.37 1.65
C VAL A 128 -1.21 -6.85 1.88
N ALA A 129 -0.79 -6.08 0.87
CA ALA A 129 -0.77 -4.62 0.95
C ALA A 129 -2.16 -4.04 1.22
N ALA A 130 -3.20 -4.49 0.50
CA ALA A 130 -4.58 -4.06 0.71
C ALA A 130 -5.07 -4.39 2.13
N GLY A 131 -4.74 -5.57 2.64
CA GLY A 131 -5.06 -6.01 4.00
C GLY A 131 -4.41 -5.13 5.07
N LEU A 132 -3.12 -4.86 4.94
CA LEU A 132 -2.36 -3.99 5.83
C LEU A 132 -2.92 -2.57 5.85
N LEU A 133 -3.19 -1.99 4.68
CA LEU A 133 -3.76 -0.64 4.54
C LEU A 133 -5.20 -0.55 5.06
N ALA A 134 -6.05 -1.55 4.81
CA ALA A 134 -7.39 -1.63 5.40
C ALA A 134 -7.32 -1.76 6.93
N GLY A 135 -6.34 -2.53 7.44
CA GLY A 135 -6.00 -2.63 8.85
C GLY A 135 -5.58 -1.30 9.46
N THR A 136 -4.72 -0.54 8.77
CA THR A 136 -4.29 0.82 9.13
C THR A 136 -5.49 1.73 9.27
N ALA A 137 -6.40 1.75 8.29
CA ALA A 137 -7.58 2.60 8.34
C ALA A 137 -8.53 2.23 9.48
N ARG A 138 -8.67 0.93 9.78
CA ARG A 138 -9.45 0.46 10.93
C ARG A 138 -8.84 0.89 12.26
N ILE A 139 -7.54 0.65 12.44
CA ILE A 139 -6.87 0.83 13.73
C ILE A 139 -6.51 2.30 13.97
N GLY A 140 -5.86 2.96 12.99
CA GLY A 140 -5.32 4.32 13.14
C GLY A 140 -6.23 5.45 12.65
N LEU A 141 -7.25 5.15 11.82
CA LEU A 141 -8.23 6.15 11.36
C LEU A 141 -9.64 5.94 11.95
N GLY A 142 -9.80 4.91 12.78
CA GLY A 142 -11.05 4.59 13.48
C GLY A 142 -12.19 4.17 12.54
N MET A 143 -11.88 3.57 11.38
CA MET A 143 -12.93 3.05 10.51
C MET A 143 -13.67 1.88 11.17
N SER A 144 -14.99 1.82 10.95
CA SER A 144 -15.77 0.64 11.30
C SER A 144 -15.28 -0.58 10.51
N ARG A 145 -15.49 -1.78 11.04
CA ARG A 145 -15.11 -3.03 10.36
C ARG A 145 -15.73 -3.17 8.98
N ARG A 146 -17.01 -2.81 8.81
CA ARG A 146 -17.71 -2.86 7.51
C ARG A 146 -17.09 -1.89 6.50
N THR A 147 -16.73 -0.70 6.95
CA THR A 147 -16.08 0.31 6.10
C THR A 147 -14.66 -0.12 5.71
N SER A 148 -13.90 -0.71 6.64
CA SER A 148 -12.57 -1.26 6.37
C SER A 148 -12.61 -2.45 5.39
N MET A 149 -13.65 -3.30 5.47
CA MET A 149 -13.90 -4.34 4.45
C MET A 149 -14.15 -3.75 3.06
N GLY A 150 -14.95 -2.67 2.98
CA GLY A 150 -15.18 -1.96 1.72
C GLY A 150 -13.90 -1.34 1.18
N LEU A 151 -13.08 -0.72 2.04
CA LEU A 151 -11.77 -0.20 1.67
C LEU A 151 -10.83 -1.32 1.19
N PHE A 152 -10.84 -2.49 1.82
CA PHE A 152 -10.05 -3.64 1.37
C PHE A 152 -10.41 -4.03 -0.07
N ALA A 153 -11.70 -4.19 -0.37
CA ALA A 153 -12.15 -4.52 -1.72
C ALA A 153 -11.80 -3.39 -2.71
N PHE A 154 -11.96 -2.13 -2.30
CA PHE A 154 -11.62 -0.96 -3.11
C PHE A 154 -10.12 -0.87 -3.42
N LEU A 155 -9.25 -1.18 -2.46
CA LEU A 155 -7.79 -1.27 -2.64
C LEU A 155 -7.40 -2.45 -3.53
N ALA A 156 -7.94 -3.64 -3.25
CA ALA A 156 -7.61 -4.84 -4.00
C ALA A 156 -8.02 -4.69 -5.48
N LEU A 157 -9.15 -4.03 -5.75
CA LEU A 157 -9.70 -3.86 -7.09
C LEU A 157 -9.47 -2.46 -7.69
N ALA A 158 -8.60 -1.64 -7.09
CA ALA A 158 -8.28 -0.33 -7.65
C ALA A 158 -7.68 -0.52 -9.05
N PRO A 159 -8.21 0.14 -10.10
CA PRO A 159 -7.79 -0.09 -11.48
C PRO A 159 -6.28 0.07 -11.72
N SER A 160 -5.64 1.06 -11.09
CA SER A 160 -4.19 1.26 -11.23
C SER A 160 -3.40 0.12 -10.59
N ILE A 161 -3.80 -0.32 -9.40
CA ILE A 161 -3.15 -1.44 -8.70
C ILE A 161 -3.34 -2.74 -9.48
N LEU A 162 -4.54 -2.99 -10.05
CA LEU A 162 -4.78 -4.14 -10.92
C LEU A 162 -3.88 -4.13 -12.15
N ALA A 163 -3.83 -3.01 -12.86
CA ALA A 163 -2.99 -2.84 -14.04
C ALA A 163 -1.51 -3.12 -13.74
N TRP A 164 -0.94 -2.44 -12.76
CA TRP A 164 0.48 -2.60 -12.40
C TRP A 164 0.82 -3.99 -11.85
N SER A 165 -0.08 -4.63 -11.11
CA SER A 165 0.20 -5.95 -10.54
C SER A 165 -0.02 -7.10 -11.50
N THR A 166 -0.82 -6.92 -12.56
CA THR A 166 -1.21 -8.01 -13.49
C THR A 166 -0.39 -8.00 -14.78
N ILE A 167 0.15 -6.85 -15.18
CA ILE A 167 0.78 -6.70 -16.50
C ILE A 167 2.30 -6.73 -16.40
N THR A 168 2.88 -6.13 -15.35
CA THR A 168 4.32 -5.85 -15.31
C THR A 168 5.04 -6.57 -14.17
N ASN A 169 6.26 -7.03 -14.44
CA ASN A 169 7.19 -7.61 -13.48
C ASN A 169 8.03 -6.50 -12.81
N MET A 170 7.38 -5.71 -11.94
CA MET A 170 8.01 -4.56 -11.30
C MET A 170 8.25 -4.72 -9.79
N LYS A 171 9.44 -4.32 -9.35
CA LYS A 171 9.79 -4.23 -7.92
C LYS A 171 8.93 -3.26 -7.12
N ASP A 172 8.25 -2.34 -7.80
CA ASP A 172 7.46 -1.29 -7.17
C ASP A 172 6.24 -1.85 -6.39
N ILE A 173 5.73 -3.04 -6.73
CA ILE A 173 4.69 -3.73 -5.94
C ILE A 173 5.25 -4.26 -4.61
N LEU A 174 6.47 -4.79 -4.62
CA LEU A 174 7.17 -5.19 -3.40
C LEU A 174 7.45 -3.97 -2.51
N VAL A 175 7.85 -2.85 -3.11
CA VAL A 175 8.02 -1.57 -2.41
C VAL A 175 6.70 -1.07 -1.83
N ALA A 176 5.60 -1.07 -2.60
CA ALA A 176 4.28 -0.68 -2.11
C ALA A 176 3.82 -1.54 -0.92
N THR A 177 4.13 -2.84 -0.92
CA THR A 177 3.84 -3.75 0.19
C THR A 177 4.70 -3.46 1.42
N GLY A 178 5.99 -3.16 1.23
CA GLY A 178 6.88 -2.69 2.30
C GLY A 178 6.38 -1.37 2.91
N THR A 179 5.98 -0.41 2.08
CA THR A 179 5.38 0.86 2.50
C THR A 179 4.09 0.62 3.29
N ALA A 180 3.19 -0.24 2.81
CA ALA A 180 1.97 -0.62 3.52
C ALA A 180 2.25 -1.26 4.89
N THR A 181 3.33 -2.05 4.99
CA THR A 181 3.78 -2.68 6.24
C THR A 181 4.22 -1.63 7.26
N VAL A 182 5.04 -0.65 6.85
CA VAL A 182 5.48 0.45 7.74
C VAL A 182 4.30 1.36 8.12
N VAL A 183 3.42 1.67 7.18
CA VAL A 183 2.18 2.41 7.43
C VAL A 183 1.31 1.71 8.49
N TYR A 184 1.19 0.39 8.41
CA TYR A 184 0.47 -0.42 9.39
C TYR A 184 1.16 -0.41 10.76
N ALA A 185 2.49 -0.44 10.81
CA ALA A 185 3.24 -0.28 12.05
C ALA A 185 2.94 1.06 12.74
N VAL A 186 2.83 2.17 11.99
CA VAL A 186 2.45 3.47 12.57
C VAL A 186 1.03 3.44 13.16
N ALA A 187 0.09 2.73 12.54
CA ALA A 187 -1.24 2.52 13.14
C ALA A 187 -1.19 1.68 14.43
N LEU A 188 -0.29 0.69 14.50
CA LEU A 188 -0.09 -0.07 15.73
C LEU A 188 0.48 0.79 16.86
N VAL A 189 1.41 1.71 16.56
CA VAL A 189 1.90 2.72 17.51
C VAL A 189 0.73 3.55 18.06
N ASP A 190 -0.12 4.08 17.19
CA ASP A 190 -1.27 4.92 17.58
C ASP A 190 -2.25 4.14 18.50
N SER A 191 -2.39 2.83 18.26
CA SER A 191 -3.18 1.91 19.08
C SER A 191 -2.52 1.43 20.39
N GLY A 192 -1.31 1.91 20.71
CA GLY A 192 -0.60 1.54 21.93
C GLY A 192 0.11 0.18 21.88
N LYS A 193 0.49 -0.32 20.69
CA LYS A 193 1.20 -1.59 20.50
C LYS A 193 2.61 -1.38 19.93
N PRO A 194 3.49 -0.65 20.62
CA PRO A 194 4.76 -0.18 20.06
C PRO A 194 5.76 -1.30 19.75
N TRP A 195 5.81 -2.35 20.57
CA TRP A 195 6.74 -3.46 20.33
C TRP A 195 6.41 -4.21 19.04
N ARG A 196 5.12 -4.53 18.84
CA ARG A 196 4.66 -5.14 17.58
C ARG A 196 4.89 -4.22 16.39
N ALA A 197 4.68 -2.92 16.59
CA ALA A 197 4.97 -1.93 15.56
C ALA A 197 6.45 -1.91 15.19
N LEU A 198 7.37 -1.94 16.15
CA LEU A 198 8.81 -1.95 15.90
C LEU A 198 9.22 -3.18 15.08
N LEU A 199 8.76 -4.38 15.45
CA LEU A 199 9.07 -5.60 14.70
C LEU A 199 8.55 -5.55 13.25
N ILE A 200 7.31 -5.10 13.06
CA ILE A 200 6.70 -4.97 11.74
C ILE A 200 7.38 -3.87 10.92
N ALA A 201 7.70 -2.74 11.54
CA ALA A 201 8.43 -1.64 10.89
C ALA A 201 9.84 -2.07 10.49
N ALA A 202 10.55 -2.81 11.33
CA ALA A 202 11.88 -3.33 11.03
C ALA A 202 11.84 -4.29 9.83
N ALA A 203 10.88 -5.20 9.80
CA ALA A 203 10.70 -6.11 8.66
C ALA A 203 10.38 -5.35 7.36
N GLY A 204 9.44 -4.40 7.41
CA GLY A 204 9.11 -3.56 6.25
C GLY A 204 10.27 -2.67 5.79
N ALA A 205 10.99 -2.06 6.73
CA ALA A 205 12.16 -1.23 6.46
C ALA A 205 13.32 -2.04 5.86
N ALA A 206 13.54 -3.28 6.31
CA ALA A 206 14.57 -4.16 5.75
C ALA A 206 14.31 -4.44 4.26
N VAL A 207 13.08 -4.82 3.90
CA VAL A 207 12.67 -5.02 2.49
C VAL A 207 12.83 -3.74 1.67
N LEU A 208 12.43 -2.61 2.25
CA LEU A 208 12.53 -1.31 1.57
C LEU A 208 13.97 -0.83 1.40
N MET A 209 14.86 -1.06 2.37
CA MET A 209 16.27 -0.69 2.27
C MET A 209 16.95 -1.35 1.07
N VAL A 210 16.66 -2.64 0.85
CA VAL A 210 17.26 -3.43 -0.23
C VAL A 210 16.59 -3.23 -1.59
N THR A 211 15.45 -2.53 -1.66
CA THR A 211 14.71 -2.30 -2.92
C THR A 211 14.70 -0.84 -3.36
N ARG A 212 14.48 0.07 -2.40
CA ARG A 212 14.36 1.53 -2.56
C ARG A 212 14.80 2.24 -1.26
N PHE A 213 16.11 2.43 -1.08
CA PHE A 213 16.69 3.02 0.13
C PHE A 213 16.14 4.41 0.55
N TYR A 214 15.66 5.24 -0.39
CA TYR A 214 15.11 6.56 -0.05
C TYR A 214 13.69 6.47 0.54
N VAL A 215 12.99 5.35 0.36
CA VAL A 215 11.63 5.16 0.88
C VAL A 215 11.64 5.03 2.42
N PRO A 216 12.51 4.23 3.05
CA PRO A 216 12.68 4.24 4.50
C PRO A 216 13.04 5.62 5.07
N LEU A 217 13.90 6.38 4.38
CA LEU A 217 14.27 7.73 4.79
C LEU A 217 13.06 8.67 4.83
N THR A 218 12.26 8.67 3.75
CA THR A 218 11.06 9.50 3.64
C THR A 218 9.97 9.08 4.62
N LEU A 219 9.81 7.77 4.87
CA LEU A 219 8.92 7.25 5.92
C LEU A 219 9.38 7.69 7.32
N GLY A 220 10.68 7.60 7.62
CA GLY A 220 11.24 8.07 8.89
C GLY A 220 11.04 9.58 9.10
N ALA A 221 11.30 10.38 8.07
CA ALA A 221 11.06 11.82 8.09
C ALA A 221 9.57 12.14 8.30
N ALA A 222 8.67 11.47 7.58
CA ALA A 222 7.23 11.64 7.74
C ALA A 222 6.77 11.26 9.16
N PHE A 223 7.33 10.20 9.73
CA PHE A 223 7.06 9.78 11.10
C PHE A 223 7.49 10.86 12.10
N GLY A 224 8.75 11.32 12.04
CA GLY A 224 9.26 12.39 12.90
C GLY A 224 8.43 13.67 12.82
N MET A 225 8.07 14.11 11.60
CA MET A 225 7.19 15.27 11.41
C MET A 225 5.79 15.03 11.98
N SER A 226 5.22 13.84 11.82
CA SER A 226 3.90 13.52 12.38
C SER A 226 3.84 13.55 13.91
N LEU A 227 4.97 13.28 14.60
CA LEU A 227 5.08 13.41 16.06
C LEU A 227 4.85 14.86 16.52
N LEU A 228 5.30 15.85 15.73
CA LEU A 228 5.09 17.27 16.02
C LEU A 228 3.60 17.61 16.03
N PHE A 229 2.80 17.02 15.13
CA PHE A 229 1.39 17.35 14.98
C PHE A 229 0.45 16.53 15.90
N SER A 230 0.93 15.43 16.50
CA SER A 230 0.14 14.62 17.43
C SER A 230 0.43 15.01 18.89
N ARG A 231 -0.57 15.53 19.60
CA ARG A 231 -0.43 15.94 21.02
C ARG A 231 0.06 14.80 21.92
N ARG A 232 -0.47 13.59 21.72
CA ARG A 232 -0.08 12.40 22.49
C ARG A 232 1.35 11.99 22.16
N ALA A 233 1.71 11.98 20.87
CA ALA A 233 3.01 11.52 20.43
C ALA A 233 4.14 12.50 20.82
N ARG A 234 3.87 13.81 20.78
CA ARG A 234 4.82 14.85 21.19
C ARG A 234 5.32 14.70 22.63
N ARG A 235 4.46 14.22 23.53
CA ARG A 235 4.76 14.02 24.97
C ARG A 235 5.48 12.70 25.27
N SER A 236 5.70 11.86 24.26
CA SER A 236 6.24 10.52 24.44
C SER A 236 7.72 10.51 24.00
N PRO A 237 8.68 10.57 24.94
CA PRO A 237 10.11 10.65 24.60
C PRO A 237 10.61 9.39 23.87
N TRP A 238 10.02 8.22 24.15
CA TRP A 238 10.40 6.97 23.48
C TRP A 238 10.07 6.99 21.97
N LEU A 239 9.00 7.68 21.55
CA LEU A 239 8.68 7.83 20.12
C LEU A 239 9.71 8.67 19.39
N TRP A 240 10.18 9.74 20.03
CA TRP A 240 11.27 10.56 19.52
C TRP A 240 12.58 9.77 19.42
N LEU A 241 12.90 8.99 20.45
CA LEU A 241 14.07 8.10 20.40
C LEU A 241 13.96 7.12 19.22
N MET A 242 12.81 6.50 19.00
CA MET A 242 12.61 5.62 17.84
C MET A 242 12.78 6.34 16.50
N ALA A 243 12.25 7.57 16.37
CA ALA A 243 12.42 8.36 15.16
C ALA A 243 13.91 8.71 14.91
N ILE A 244 14.63 9.09 15.96
CA ILE A 244 16.07 9.41 15.90
C ILE A 244 16.88 8.16 15.55
N VAL A 245 16.65 7.03 16.21
CA VAL A 245 17.35 5.76 15.94
C VAL A 245 17.09 5.29 14.52
N ALA A 246 15.84 5.37 14.04
CA ALA A 246 15.50 5.03 12.66
C ALA A 246 16.23 5.93 11.65
N LEU A 247 16.25 7.25 11.88
CA LEU A 247 16.97 8.19 11.04
C LEU A 247 18.48 7.94 11.07
N ALA A 248 19.06 7.73 12.24
CA ALA A 248 20.47 7.44 12.42
C ALA A 248 20.88 6.13 11.72
N GLY A 249 20.06 5.08 11.82
CA GLY A 249 20.29 3.81 11.13
C GLY A 249 20.28 3.98 9.61
N VAL A 250 19.36 4.78 9.06
CA VAL A 250 19.33 5.09 7.62
C VAL A 250 20.57 5.89 7.21
N VAL A 251 20.92 6.94 7.95
CA VAL A 251 22.09 7.80 7.64
C VAL A 251 23.39 7.00 7.73
N HIS A 252 23.53 6.13 8.74
CA HIS A 252 24.68 5.26 8.90
C HIS A 252 24.84 4.30 7.72
N MET A 253 23.74 3.66 7.29
CA MET A 253 23.74 2.75 6.12
C MET A 253 24.08 3.45 4.80
N LEU A 254 23.72 4.74 4.67
CA LEU A 254 24.11 5.53 3.50
C LEU A 254 25.60 5.87 3.52
N GLY A 255 26.16 6.13 4.70
CA GLY A 255 27.49 6.71 4.84
C GLY A 255 27.50 8.20 4.51
N HIS A 256 28.40 8.96 5.15
CA HIS A 256 28.42 10.42 5.05
C HIS A 256 28.59 10.95 3.62
N GLY A 257 29.42 10.28 2.80
CA GLY A 257 29.64 10.68 1.40
C GLY A 257 28.44 10.43 0.48
N SER A 258 27.56 9.48 0.81
CA SER A 258 26.36 9.21 0.02
C SER A 258 25.29 10.26 0.23
N VAL A 259 25.15 10.80 1.45
CA VAL A 259 24.14 11.84 1.74
C VAL A 259 24.47 13.13 1.01
N THR A 260 25.74 13.58 1.05
CA THR A 260 26.17 14.78 0.32
C THR A 260 26.03 14.58 -1.18
N GLY A 261 26.42 13.41 -1.71
CA GLY A 261 26.23 13.06 -3.11
C GLY A 261 24.76 12.99 -3.53
N ALA A 262 23.88 12.45 -2.69
CA ALA A 262 22.44 12.39 -2.95
C ALA A 262 21.81 13.79 -2.94
N LEU A 263 22.23 14.67 -2.02
CA LEU A 263 21.80 16.07 -2.00
C LEU A 263 22.29 16.84 -3.22
N HIS A 264 23.54 16.58 -3.65
CA HIS A 264 24.08 17.18 -4.86
C HIS A 264 23.28 16.74 -6.10
N LYS A 265 23.07 15.43 -6.27
CA LYS A 265 22.23 14.89 -7.36
C LYS A 265 20.79 15.40 -7.31
N LEU A 266 20.21 15.55 -6.12
CA LEU A 266 18.88 16.11 -5.94
C LEU A 266 18.84 17.56 -6.42
N ARG A 267 19.86 18.36 -6.09
CA ARG A 267 19.98 19.76 -6.48
C ARG A 267 20.24 19.93 -7.98
N GLU A 268 21.13 19.12 -8.55
CA GLU A 268 21.47 19.15 -9.98
C GLU A 268 20.28 18.78 -10.87
N ASN A 269 19.46 17.81 -10.45
CA ASN A 269 18.30 17.35 -11.20
C ASN A 269 16.98 18.01 -10.76
N ALA A 270 17.04 19.05 -9.92
CA ALA A 270 15.87 19.76 -9.45
C ALA A 270 15.24 20.59 -10.58
N GLY A 271 14.05 20.19 -11.02
CA GLY A 271 13.20 20.99 -11.90
C GLY A 271 12.37 22.02 -11.12
N ASN A 272 11.47 22.72 -11.82
CA ASN A 272 10.50 23.61 -11.18
C ASN A 272 9.51 22.77 -10.33
N PRO A 273 9.52 22.92 -8.98
CA PRO A 273 8.76 22.07 -8.07
C PRO A 273 7.25 22.14 -8.30
N ILE A 274 6.72 23.32 -8.59
CA ILE A 274 5.27 23.52 -8.73
C ILE A 274 4.77 22.78 -9.98
N SER A 275 5.44 23.01 -11.12
CA SER A 275 5.10 22.33 -12.37
C SER A 275 5.28 20.81 -12.25
N GLY A 276 6.33 20.36 -11.56
CA GLY A 276 6.63 18.96 -11.38
C GLY A 276 5.65 18.24 -10.45
N ILE A 277 5.20 18.90 -9.37
CA ILE A 277 4.16 18.38 -8.48
C ILE A 277 2.84 18.21 -9.25
N VAL A 278 2.42 19.24 -9.98
CA VAL A 278 1.18 19.17 -10.80
C VAL A 278 1.30 18.05 -11.81
N ARG A 279 2.44 17.96 -12.51
CA ARG A 279 2.69 16.89 -13.47
C ARG A 279 2.67 15.51 -12.82
N PHE A 280 3.35 15.31 -11.69
CA PHE A 280 3.41 14.01 -11.02
C PHE A 280 2.01 13.53 -10.59
N VAL A 281 1.19 14.42 -10.02
CA VAL A 281 -0.19 14.08 -9.62
C VAL A 281 -1.06 13.81 -10.86
N ALA A 282 -0.97 14.64 -11.88
CA ALA A 282 -1.84 14.53 -13.07
C ALA A 282 -1.39 13.46 -14.08
N THR A 283 -0.17 12.93 -14.01
CA THR A 283 0.39 11.99 -15.00
C THR A 283 0.04 10.53 -14.67
N PRO A 284 -0.27 9.69 -15.67
CA PRO A 284 -0.43 10.04 -17.07
C PRO A 284 -1.72 10.81 -17.35
N ILE A 285 -1.77 11.50 -18.49
CA ILE A 285 -3.04 12.00 -19.03
C ILE A 285 -3.73 10.80 -19.70
N PRO A 286 -5.02 10.50 -19.41
CA PRO A 286 -5.73 9.40 -20.02
C PRO A 286 -5.67 9.47 -21.56
N PHE A 287 -5.42 8.34 -22.23
CA PHE A 287 -5.36 8.22 -23.69
C PHE A 287 -4.23 8.99 -24.38
N HIS A 288 -3.28 9.50 -23.59
CA HIS A 288 -2.07 10.19 -24.08
C HIS A 288 -0.80 9.53 -23.51
N THR A 289 -0.92 8.26 -23.15
CA THR A 289 0.23 7.45 -22.72
C THR A 289 1.10 7.08 -23.93
N THR A 290 2.39 6.87 -23.70
CA THR A 290 3.22 6.24 -24.72
C THR A 290 2.82 4.77 -24.89
N PRO A 291 3.10 4.12 -26.03
CA PRO A 291 2.62 2.76 -26.30
C PRO A 291 2.90 1.73 -25.18
N GLY A 292 4.08 1.80 -24.55
CA GLY A 292 4.44 0.92 -23.42
C GLY A 292 3.62 1.13 -22.13
N TYR A 293 2.91 2.25 -22.01
CA TYR A 293 2.00 2.57 -20.89
C TYR A 293 0.51 2.56 -21.30
N GLY A 294 0.16 2.11 -22.50
CA GLY A 294 -1.22 2.10 -23.01
C GLY A 294 -2.22 1.39 -22.08
N PHE A 295 -1.75 0.38 -21.35
CA PHE A 295 -2.54 -0.34 -20.35
C PHE A 295 -3.01 0.52 -19.16
N LEU A 296 -2.48 1.73 -19.00
CA LEU A 296 -2.88 2.69 -17.97
C LEU A 296 -3.99 3.64 -18.41
N ASP A 297 -4.37 3.69 -19.67
CA ASP A 297 -5.33 4.70 -20.17
C ASP A 297 -6.69 4.65 -19.44
N LEU A 298 -7.28 3.45 -19.33
CA LEU A 298 -8.54 3.26 -18.60
C LEU A 298 -8.39 3.44 -17.07
N PRO A 299 -7.41 2.81 -16.40
CA PRO A 299 -7.14 3.10 -14.99
C PRO A 299 -6.98 4.58 -14.68
N GLN A 300 -6.34 5.31 -15.59
CA GLN A 300 -6.03 6.72 -15.38
C GLN A 300 -7.24 7.62 -15.56
N LEU A 301 -8.17 7.27 -16.46
CA LEU A 301 -9.46 7.95 -16.53
C LEU A 301 -10.20 7.88 -15.17
N ILE A 302 -10.25 6.70 -14.56
CA ILE A 302 -10.89 6.50 -13.25
C ILE A 302 -10.15 7.27 -12.16
N TYR A 303 -8.82 7.24 -12.17
CA TYR A 303 -7.99 8.04 -11.25
C TYR A 303 -8.34 9.54 -11.34
N TRP A 304 -8.40 10.09 -12.55
CA TRP A 304 -8.73 11.52 -12.77
C TRP A 304 -10.11 11.87 -12.26
N LEU A 305 -11.11 11.02 -12.50
CA LEU A 305 -12.48 11.21 -11.95
C LEU A 305 -12.50 11.21 -10.41
N LEU A 306 -11.55 10.52 -9.78
CA LEU A 306 -11.46 10.39 -8.33
C LEU A 306 -10.57 11.44 -7.64
N LEU A 307 -9.86 12.28 -8.39
CA LEU A 307 -8.97 13.33 -7.85
C LEU A 307 -9.66 14.27 -6.84
N PRO A 308 -10.90 14.77 -7.06
CA PRO A 308 -11.56 15.63 -6.07
C PRO A 308 -11.81 14.90 -4.73
N PHE A 309 -12.12 13.61 -4.79
CA PHE A 309 -12.30 12.78 -3.60
C PHE A 309 -10.98 12.50 -2.89
N GLU A 310 -9.87 12.39 -3.61
CA GLU A 310 -8.54 12.29 -3.03
C GLU A 310 -8.22 13.51 -2.17
N VAL A 311 -8.39 14.73 -2.72
CA VAL A 311 -8.15 15.99 -1.99
C VAL A 311 -9.06 16.09 -0.76
N TYR A 312 -10.36 15.86 -0.94
CA TYR A 312 -11.32 15.91 0.17
C TYR A 312 -11.03 14.84 1.24
N GLY A 313 -10.62 13.65 0.81
CA GLY A 313 -10.20 12.55 1.66
C GLY A 313 -8.96 12.88 2.48
N MET A 314 -7.94 13.47 1.85
CA MET A 314 -6.72 13.93 2.53
C MET A 314 -7.06 14.94 3.64
N VAL A 315 -7.93 15.91 3.36
CA VAL A 315 -8.43 16.86 4.38
C VAL A 315 -9.21 16.14 5.49
N SER A 316 -10.08 15.19 5.14
CA SER A 316 -10.82 14.40 6.13
C SER A 316 -9.91 13.55 7.02
N VAL A 317 -8.84 12.97 6.47
CA VAL A 317 -7.85 12.19 7.22
C VAL A 317 -7.03 13.08 8.13
N TRP A 318 -6.57 14.23 7.64
CA TRP A 318 -5.84 15.22 8.44
C TRP A 318 -6.66 15.68 9.67
N ARG A 319 -7.96 15.92 9.47
CA ARG A 319 -8.87 16.35 10.54
C ARG A 319 -9.11 15.30 11.63
N LYS A 320 -8.71 14.03 11.44
CA LYS A 320 -8.80 13.00 12.49
C LYS A 320 -7.83 13.24 13.65
N ARG A 321 -6.79 14.06 13.46
CA ARG A 321 -5.79 14.40 14.48
C ARG A 321 -5.09 13.19 15.12
N THR A 322 -5.12 12.03 14.49
CA THR A 322 -4.39 10.83 14.93
C THR A 322 -2.95 10.87 14.41
N LEU A 323 -2.03 10.13 15.05
CA LEU A 323 -0.65 10.03 14.56
C LEU A 323 -0.64 9.45 13.13
N THR A 324 -1.41 8.39 12.92
CA THR A 324 -1.58 7.75 11.61
C THR A 324 -2.11 8.73 10.57
N GLY A 325 -3.16 9.50 10.88
CA GLY A 325 -3.74 10.45 9.94
C GLY A 325 -2.73 11.49 9.46
N HIS A 326 -2.00 12.11 10.38
CA HIS A 326 -0.94 13.06 10.00
C HIS A 326 0.19 12.38 9.23
N PHE A 327 0.62 11.19 9.65
CA PHE A 327 1.67 10.42 8.98
C PHE A 327 1.34 10.13 7.51
N LEU A 328 0.14 9.61 7.22
CA LEU A 328 -0.27 9.29 5.84
C LEU A 328 -0.21 10.53 4.95
N VAL A 329 -0.75 11.66 5.43
CA VAL A 329 -0.80 12.92 4.66
C VAL A 329 0.60 13.49 4.47
N ILE A 330 1.40 13.57 5.53
CA ILE A 330 2.77 14.10 5.46
C ILE A 330 3.63 13.25 4.53
N TYR A 331 3.56 11.91 4.65
CA TYR A 331 4.32 11.01 3.79
C TYR A 331 3.91 11.17 2.32
N PHE A 332 2.61 11.22 2.04
CA PHE A 332 2.10 11.48 0.69
C PHE A 332 2.62 12.81 0.12
N LEU A 333 2.58 13.89 0.90
CA LEU A 333 3.09 15.21 0.49
C LEU A 333 4.60 15.19 0.24
N ILE A 334 5.39 14.56 1.11
CA ILE A 334 6.85 14.43 0.92
C ILE A 334 7.16 13.67 -0.37
N MET A 335 6.49 12.54 -0.61
CA MET A 335 6.71 11.75 -1.82
C MET A 335 6.30 12.51 -3.08
N THR A 336 5.19 13.26 -3.01
CA THR A 336 4.72 14.13 -4.10
C THR A 336 5.74 15.24 -4.41
N VAL A 337 6.29 15.89 -3.39
CA VAL A 337 7.34 16.91 -3.54
C VAL A 337 8.62 16.29 -4.08
N LEU A 338 9.07 15.16 -3.53
CA LEU A 338 10.30 14.49 -3.93
C LEU A 338 10.25 14.08 -5.42
N TYR A 339 9.17 13.45 -5.85
CA TYR A 339 9.00 13.04 -7.24
C TYR A 339 8.66 14.22 -8.17
N GLY A 340 7.95 15.23 -7.68
CA GLY A 340 7.74 16.47 -8.43
C GLY A 340 9.03 17.22 -8.70
N LEU A 341 9.97 17.24 -7.75
CA LEU A 341 11.27 17.91 -7.90
C LEU A 341 12.18 17.26 -8.95
N GLN A 342 12.13 15.94 -9.11
CA GLN A 342 13.03 15.21 -10.01
C GLN A 342 12.36 14.93 -11.35
N THR A 343 12.78 15.63 -12.41
CA THR A 343 12.20 15.51 -13.75
C THR A 343 12.20 14.07 -14.29
N THR A 344 13.18 13.27 -13.91
CA THR A 344 13.32 11.86 -14.28
C THR A 344 12.39 10.92 -13.50
N LEU A 345 11.88 11.34 -12.33
CA LEU A 345 11.02 10.54 -11.46
C LEU A 345 9.54 10.95 -11.51
N GLN A 346 9.16 11.85 -12.43
CA GLN A 346 7.76 12.29 -12.61
C GLN A 346 6.90 11.25 -13.36
N GLY A 347 7.46 10.11 -13.75
CA GLY A 347 6.77 9.06 -14.48
C GLY A 347 5.74 8.31 -13.62
N PRO A 348 4.70 7.72 -14.26
CA PRO A 348 3.59 7.07 -13.57
C PRO A 348 4.01 5.86 -12.72
N ARG A 349 5.12 5.21 -13.09
CA ARG A 349 5.72 4.09 -12.35
C ARG A 349 6.08 4.47 -10.91
N HIS A 350 6.55 5.69 -10.66
CA HIS A 350 6.95 6.10 -9.31
C HIS A 350 5.76 6.28 -8.36
N ARG A 351 4.57 6.49 -8.91
CA ARG A 351 3.33 6.64 -8.14
C ARG A 351 2.85 5.34 -7.50
N ILE A 352 3.20 4.17 -8.07
CA ILE A 352 2.81 2.83 -7.56
C ILE A 352 3.08 2.68 -6.05
N GLN A 353 4.17 3.26 -5.57
CA GLN A 353 4.59 3.18 -4.17
C GLN A 353 3.63 3.90 -3.20
N ILE A 354 2.88 4.88 -3.69
CA ILE A 354 1.90 5.66 -2.94
C ILE A 354 0.46 5.47 -3.43
N ASP A 355 0.22 4.65 -4.47
CA ASP A 355 -1.12 4.35 -4.99
C ASP A 355 -2.08 3.85 -3.90
N GLY A 356 -1.60 3.03 -2.96
CA GLY A 356 -2.41 2.58 -1.83
C GLY A 356 -2.90 3.72 -0.92
N LEU A 357 -2.11 4.80 -0.77
CA LEU A 357 -2.49 5.99 0.01
C LEU A 357 -3.50 6.83 -0.75
N ILE A 358 -3.30 7.00 -2.06
CA ILE A 358 -4.24 7.68 -2.94
C ILE A 358 -5.61 7.02 -2.83
N VAL A 359 -5.67 5.69 -2.94
CA VAL A 359 -6.92 4.93 -2.83
C VAL A 359 -7.56 5.07 -1.44
N ILE A 360 -6.77 5.10 -0.36
CA ILE A 360 -7.29 5.41 0.99
C ILE A 360 -7.95 6.80 1.01
N PHE A 361 -7.29 7.83 0.46
CA PHE A 361 -7.83 9.17 0.43
C PHE A 361 -9.09 9.25 -0.41
N GLN A 362 -9.08 8.73 -1.64
CA GLN A 362 -10.25 8.66 -2.51
C GLN A 362 -11.45 8.00 -1.81
N TYR A 363 -11.24 6.84 -1.19
CA TYR A 363 -12.29 6.13 -0.46
C TYR A 363 -12.81 6.94 0.74
N HIS A 364 -11.91 7.59 1.49
CA HIS A 364 -12.32 8.48 2.58
C HIS A 364 -13.10 9.70 2.12
N GLY A 365 -12.72 10.30 0.99
CA GLY A 365 -13.43 11.41 0.37
C GLY A 365 -14.84 11.02 -0.05
N ILE A 366 -15.00 9.88 -0.72
CA ILE A 366 -16.30 9.33 -1.11
C ILE A 366 -17.19 9.16 0.14
N LEU A 367 -16.69 8.51 1.18
CA LEU A 367 -17.45 8.29 2.41
C LEU A 367 -17.82 9.60 3.13
N ALA A 368 -16.91 10.57 3.14
CA ALA A 368 -17.17 11.86 3.76
C ALA A 368 -18.26 12.61 3.00
N LEU A 369 -18.26 12.57 1.66
CA LEU A 369 -19.28 13.21 0.82
C LEU A 369 -20.65 12.56 1.04
N VAL A 370 -20.70 11.22 1.01
CA VAL A 370 -21.93 10.45 1.24
C VAL A 370 -22.51 10.77 2.62
N ARG A 371 -21.68 10.80 3.67
CA ARG A 371 -22.13 11.16 5.03
C ARG A 371 -22.61 12.61 5.13
N HIS A 372 -21.96 13.54 4.43
CA HIS A 372 -22.37 14.94 4.39
C HIS A 372 -23.76 15.06 3.73
N HIS A 373 -23.96 14.40 2.59
CA HIS A 373 -25.24 14.39 1.88
C HIS A 373 -26.39 13.82 2.74
N PHE A 374 -26.20 12.66 3.39
CA PHE A 374 -27.22 12.07 4.26
C PHE A 374 -27.52 12.89 5.53
N ARG A 375 -26.58 13.72 6.03
CA ARG A 375 -26.84 14.64 7.15
C ARG A 375 -27.70 15.83 6.75
N LEU A 376 -27.61 16.27 5.50
CA LEU A 376 -28.35 17.41 4.96
C LEU A 376 -29.77 17.05 4.49
N MET A 377 -30.23 15.81 4.64
CA MET A 377 -31.61 15.41 4.36
C MET A 377 -32.45 15.36 5.65
N PRO A 378 -32.91 16.51 6.20
CA PRO A 378 -33.79 16.53 7.37
C PRO A 378 -35.14 15.83 7.12
N ARG A 379 -35.58 15.75 5.85
CA ARG A 379 -36.87 15.16 5.47
C ARG A 379 -37.01 13.67 5.78
N PHE A 380 -35.93 12.89 5.78
CA PHE A 380 -36.00 11.46 6.15
C PHE A 380 -36.21 11.23 7.64
N ARG A 381 -35.71 12.13 8.51
CA ARG A 381 -36.00 12.09 9.94
C ARG A 381 -37.41 12.56 10.29
N ALA A 382 -37.99 13.43 9.46
CA ALA A 382 -39.35 13.90 9.63
C ALA A 382 -40.40 12.90 9.10
N ALA A 383 -40.09 12.14 8.03
CA ALA A 383 -41.00 11.16 7.43
C ALA A 383 -41.11 9.84 8.22
N PHE A 384 -40.08 9.50 8.99
CA PHE A 384 -40.15 8.45 10.01
C PHE A 384 -39.89 9.12 11.35
N PRO A 385 -40.89 9.82 11.92
CA PRO A 385 -40.79 10.17 13.33
C PRO A 385 -40.57 8.83 14.01
N ALA A 386 -39.37 8.64 14.56
CA ALA A 386 -39.01 7.43 15.28
C ALA A 386 -40.20 7.17 16.17
N ALA A 387 -40.96 6.09 15.88
CA ALA A 387 -42.17 5.75 16.59
C ALA A 387 -41.73 5.85 18.04
N ARG A 388 -42.16 6.93 18.71
CA ARG A 388 -41.89 7.10 20.12
C ARG A 388 -42.50 5.84 20.63
N SER A 389 -41.66 4.90 21.04
CA SER A 389 -42.14 3.82 21.85
C SER A 389 -42.72 4.59 23.03
N GLU A 390 -44.03 4.76 23.02
CA GLU A 390 -44.85 4.79 24.20
C GLU A 390 -44.53 3.47 24.92
N ARG A 391 -43.31 3.36 25.44
CA ARG A 391 -43.07 2.74 26.72
C ARG A 391 -43.68 3.75 27.69
N SER A 392 -45.02 3.73 27.72
CA SER A 392 -45.76 3.79 28.97
C SER A 392 -44.85 3.26 30.06
N ALA A 393 -44.43 4.16 30.95
CA ALA A 393 -43.72 3.80 32.15
C ALA A 393 -44.51 2.67 32.82
N PRO A 394 -43.95 1.45 32.95
CA PRO A 394 -44.43 0.54 33.96
C PRO A 394 -44.10 1.23 35.28
N GLY A 395 -45.14 1.41 36.10
CA GLY A 395 -45.13 2.29 37.25
C GLY A 395 -43.96 2.12 38.20
N GLU A 396 -43.78 3.18 38.99
CA GLU A 396 -43.15 3.15 40.30
C GLU A 396 -43.36 1.79 41.01
N PRO A 397 -42.29 1.14 41.45
CA PRO A 397 -42.28 0.49 42.73
C PRO A 397 -41.85 1.56 43.75
N LEU A 398 -42.85 2.03 44.49
CA LEU A 398 -42.66 2.51 45.85
C LEU A 398 -41.85 1.48 46.67
N HIS A 399 -41.09 1.98 47.63
CA HIS A 399 -40.41 1.28 48.73
C HIS A 399 -38.91 0.94 48.60
N GLY A 400 -38.12 1.88 49.11
CA GLY A 400 -37.20 1.70 50.24
C GLY A 400 -36.72 0.29 50.57
N ALA A 401 -35.42 0.05 50.35
CA ALA A 401 -34.66 -0.96 51.08
C ALA A 401 -33.50 -0.27 51.83
N PRO A 402 -33.32 -0.53 53.13
CA PRO A 402 -32.28 0.08 53.95
C PRO A 402 -30.88 -0.44 53.61
N GLN A 403 -29.89 0.45 53.78
CA GLN A 403 -28.47 0.14 53.64
C GLN A 403 -28.01 -0.82 54.73
N PRO A 404 -27.21 -1.86 54.43
CA PRO A 404 -26.50 -2.62 55.44
C PRO A 404 -25.27 -1.83 55.90
N GLU A 405 -25.24 -1.56 57.20
CA GLU A 405 -24.08 -1.04 57.93
C GLU A 405 -22.85 -1.92 57.67
N ARG A 406 -21.73 -1.29 57.31
CA ARG A 406 -20.43 -1.96 57.30
C ARG A 406 -19.89 -1.94 58.73
N GLY A 407 -19.89 -3.12 59.34
CA GLY A 407 -19.10 -3.41 60.53
C GLY A 407 -17.59 -3.29 60.27
N THR A 408 -16.92 -2.91 61.35
CA THR A 408 -15.49 -2.70 61.62
C THR A 408 -14.51 -3.71 61.05
#